data_AF-A0A8T9Q0Z7-F1
#
_entry.id   AF-A0A8T9Q0Z7-F1
#
_cell.length_a   1.000
_cell.length_b   1.000
_cell.length_c   1.000
_cell.angle_alpha   90.00
_cell.angle_beta   90.00
_cell.angle_gamma   90.00
#
_symmetry.space_group_name_H-M   'P 1'
#
loop_
_entity.id
_entity.type
_entity.pdbx_description
1 polymer ?
#
loop_
_entity_poly.entity_id
_entity_poly.type
_entity_poly.pdbx_seq_one_letter_code
_entity_poly.pdbx_strand_id
1 'polypeptide(L)'
;MYGATPDELAAAGGSSAEADTDVEPVPDVLQACEREVVRLLLLYAAQPLTEEMAVAQYIFGQLEETTIQTPIYADLLQLCRQEMEEGRWPEVRTFIQHGRSDIRMIVSDLATEKYELSPNWSTHQIYVPREVDQLQQACDNAILRLNKVNVQRELSIRLEALRHPMDELALLETLHTIKLLKKMDDDLGNMLGTVIPRGAM
;
A
#
# COMPACT_ATOMS: atom_id res chain seq x y z
N MET A 1 -1.97 54.57 -46.86
CA MET A 1 -2.23 55.35 -45.63
C MET A 1 -2.61 54.36 -44.56
N TYR A 2 -1.83 54.37 -43.48
CA TYR A 2 -1.98 53.54 -42.28
C TYR A 2 -3.37 53.61 -41.65
N GLY A 3 -3.77 52.54 -40.97
CA GLY A 3 -4.79 52.63 -39.93
C GLY A 3 -5.46 51.31 -39.59
N ALA A 4 -4.71 50.27 -39.19
CA ALA A 4 -5.32 49.23 -38.36
C ALA A 4 -5.76 49.93 -37.05
N THR A 5 -7.05 49.92 -36.78
CA THR A 5 -7.65 50.55 -35.61
C THR A 5 -7.17 49.85 -34.33
N PRO A 6 -6.94 50.57 -33.21
CA PRO A 6 -6.41 50.00 -31.97
C PRO A 6 -7.33 48.97 -31.27
N ASP A 7 -8.53 48.72 -31.81
CA ASP A 7 -9.59 47.96 -31.16
C ASP A 7 -9.62 46.47 -31.55
N GLU A 8 -8.80 46.04 -32.52
CA GLU A 8 -8.74 44.62 -32.95
C GLU A 8 -7.66 43.80 -32.23
N LEU A 9 -6.81 44.45 -31.41
CA LEU A 9 -5.81 43.76 -30.57
C LEU A 9 -6.33 43.37 -29.18
N ALA A 10 -7.59 43.69 -28.85
CA ALA A 10 -8.21 43.39 -27.56
C ALA A 10 -9.06 42.10 -27.54
N ALA A 11 -9.21 41.40 -28.68
CA ALA A 11 -10.07 40.22 -28.82
C ALA A 11 -9.31 38.89 -28.97
N ALA A 12 -8.02 38.84 -28.60
CA ALA A 12 -7.22 37.60 -28.53
C ALA A 12 -6.91 37.16 -27.09
N GLY A 13 -7.74 37.57 -26.13
CA GLY A 13 -7.70 37.14 -24.74
C GLY A 13 -8.79 36.12 -24.44
N GLY A 14 -8.53 34.86 -24.79
CA GLY A 14 -9.50 33.77 -24.56
C GLY A 14 -8.96 32.38 -24.85
N SER A 15 -7.65 32.16 -24.72
CA SER A 15 -7.13 30.81 -24.51
C SER A 15 -7.37 30.48 -23.05
N SER A 16 -8.53 29.90 -22.74
CA SER A 16 -8.71 29.12 -21.51
C SER A 16 -7.71 27.98 -21.57
N ALA A 17 -6.53 28.22 -21.04
CA ALA A 17 -5.53 27.20 -20.79
C ALA A 17 -6.19 26.16 -19.89
N GLU A 18 -6.37 24.98 -20.47
CA GLU A 18 -6.51 23.72 -19.77
C GLU A 18 -5.44 23.69 -18.66
N ALA A 19 -5.92 23.75 -17.42
CA ALA A 19 -5.23 23.14 -16.31
C ALA A 19 -6.23 22.13 -15.75
N ASP A 20 -6.49 21.08 -16.52
CA ASP A 20 -6.80 19.78 -15.93
C ASP A 20 -5.59 19.44 -15.08
N THR A 21 -5.64 19.82 -13.81
CA THR A 21 -4.83 19.19 -12.81
C THR A 21 -5.39 17.79 -12.66
N ASP A 22 -4.94 16.88 -13.54
CA ASP A 22 -4.85 15.44 -13.26
C ASP A 22 -3.88 15.28 -12.08
N VAL A 23 -4.30 15.74 -10.91
CA VAL A 23 -3.72 15.29 -9.65
C VAL A 23 -4.30 13.91 -9.48
N GLU A 24 -3.59 12.89 -9.98
CA GLU A 24 -3.81 11.52 -9.52
C GLU A 24 -3.95 11.59 -7.99
N PRO A 25 -5.09 11.17 -7.42
CA PRO A 25 -5.26 11.27 -5.98
C PRO A 25 -4.11 10.46 -5.37
N VAL A 26 -3.24 11.15 -4.64
CA VAL A 26 -2.13 10.51 -3.93
C VAL A 26 -2.77 9.34 -3.17
N PRO A 27 -2.42 8.09 -3.51
CA PRO A 27 -3.08 6.94 -2.90
C PRO A 27 -2.95 7.08 -1.39
N ASP A 28 -4.06 6.88 -0.66
CA ASP A 28 -3.98 6.77 0.79
C ASP A 28 -2.88 5.75 1.11
N VAL A 29 -1.93 6.13 1.95
CA VAL A 29 -0.74 5.31 2.25
C VAL A 29 -1.19 3.93 2.75
N LEU A 30 -2.31 3.87 3.46
CA LEU A 30 -2.97 2.62 3.83
C LEU A 30 -3.34 1.79 2.61
N GLN A 31 -4.09 2.36 1.67
CA GLN A 31 -4.52 1.64 0.47
C GLN A 31 -3.33 1.10 -0.31
N ALA A 32 -2.22 1.83 -0.39
CA ALA A 32 -1.00 1.35 -1.02
C ALA A 32 -0.38 0.15 -0.28
N CYS A 33 -0.36 0.16 1.06
CA CYS A 33 0.11 -0.96 1.86
C CYS A 33 -0.81 -2.19 1.75
N GLU A 34 -2.13 -2.00 1.84
CA GLU A 34 -3.12 -3.07 1.67
C GLU A 34 -3.05 -3.68 0.27
N ARG A 35 -2.92 -2.83 -0.76
CA ARG A 35 -2.72 -3.25 -2.14
C ARG A 35 -1.51 -4.17 -2.28
N GLU A 36 -0.41 -3.81 -1.63
CA GLU A 36 0.84 -4.57 -1.72
C GLU A 36 0.71 -5.96 -1.07
N VAL A 37 0.05 -6.04 0.09
CA VAL A 37 -0.22 -7.33 0.75
C VAL A 37 -1.10 -8.23 -0.14
N VAL A 38 -2.15 -7.68 -0.74
CA VAL A 38 -3.03 -8.42 -1.67
C VAL A 38 -2.28 -8.84 -2.94
N ARG A 39 -1.38 -7.99 -3.46
CA ARG A 39 -0.54 -8.31 -4.62
C ARG A 39 0.35 -9.53 -4.35
N LEU A 40 1.07 -9.52 -3.23
CA LEU A 40 1.95 -10.63 -2.84
C LEU A 40 1.15 -11.93 -2.67
N LEU A 41 -0.03 -11.84 -2.06
CA LEU A 41 -0.92 -12.99 -1.92
C LEU A 41 -1.36 -13.54 -3.28
N LEU A 42 -1.83 -12.69 -4.20
CA LEU A 42 -2.33 -13.13 -5.50
C LEU A 42 -1.24 -13.69 -6.44
N LEU A 43 -0.03 -13.12 -6.40
CA LEU A 43 1.07 -13.52 -7.28
C LEU A 43 1.85 -14.71 -6.75
N TYR A 44 2.02 -14.80 -5.42
CA TYR A 44 2.97 -15.72 -4.82
C TYR A 44 2.35 -16.65 -3.76
N ALA A 45 1.03 -16.76 -3.65
CA ALA A 45 0.35 -17.56 -2.62
C ALA A 45 0.94 -18.97 -2.40
N ALA A 46 1.19 -19.70 -3.49
CA ALA A 46 1.69 -21.08 -3.46
C ALA A 46 3.22 -21.19 -3.30
N GLN A 47 3.96 -20.08 -3.34
CA GLN A 47 5.41 -20.11 -3.21
C GLN A 47 5.82 -20.46 -1.78
N PRO A 48 6.80 -21.36 -1.60
CA PRO A 48 7.34 -21.66 -0.27
C PRO A 48 8.13 -20.45 0.23
N LEU A 49 7.80 -19.98 1.44
CA LEU A 49 8.54 -18.94 2.14
C LEU A 49 9.66 -19.55 2.98
N THR A 50 9.34 -20.65 3.66
CA THR A 50 10.26 -21.49 4.44
C THR A 50 10.00 -22.95 4.11
N GLU A 51 10.79 -23.89 4.67
CA GLU A 51 10.61 -25.32 4.44
C GLU A 51 9.23 -25.84 4.88
N GLU A 52 8.55 -25.14 5.78
CA GLU A 52 7.28 -25.57 6.39
C GLU A 52 6.08 -24.68 6.03
N MET A 53 6.30 -23.50 5.42
CA MET A 53 5.25 -22.49 5.29
C MET A 53 5.25 -21.81 3.91
N ALA A 54 4.06 -21.72 3.30
CA ALA A 54 3.83 -20.97 2.08
C ALA A 54 3.53 -19.49 2.36
N VAL A 55 3.74 -18.63 1.35
CA VAL A 55 3.46 -17.18 1.44
C VAL A 55 2.03 -16.90 1.91
N ALA A 56 1.03 -17.58 1.35
CA ALA A 56 -0.36 -17.33 1.74
C ALA A 56 -0.62 -17.69 3.20
N GLN A 57 -0.09 -18.81 3.70
CA GLN A 57 -0.22 -19.21 5.10
C GLN A 57 0.42 -18.17 6.03
N TYR A 58 1.60 -17.68 5.66
CA TYR A 58 2.29 -16.63 6.40
C TYR A 58 1.48 -15.34 6.46
N ILE A 59 1.05 -14.83 5.30
CA ILE A 59 0.29 -13.58 5.20
C ILE A 59 -1.03 -13.69 5.97
N PHE A 60 -1.77 -14.79 5.83
CA PHE A 60 -3.03 -14.97 6.55
C PHE A 60 -2.83 -15.05 8.06
N GLY A 61 -1.79 -15.72 8.54
CA GLY A 61 -1.47 -15.76 9.97
C GLY A 61 -1.13 -14.38 10.54
N GLN A 62 -0.45 -13.52 9.77
CA GLN A 62 -0.12 -12.16 10.19
C GLN A 62 -1.32 -11.19 10.08
N LEU A 63 -2.24 -11.45 9.13
CA LEU A 63 -3.45 -10.65 8.94
C LEU A 63 -4.56 -10.96 9.95
N GLU A 64 -4.49 -12.05 10.73
CA GLU A 64 -5.51 -12.34 11.77
C GLU A 64 -5.60 -11.21 12.81
N GLU A 65 -4.47 -10.55 13.09
CA GLU A 65 -4.40 -9.43 14.03
C GLU A 65 -4.67 -8.07 13.37
N THR A 66 -4.73 -8.02 12.04
CA THR A 66 -4.72 -6.77 11.26
C THR A 66 -5.98 -6.63 10.40
N THR A 67 -6.75 -5.57 10.62
CA THR A 67 -7.95 -5.31 9.82
C THR A 67 -7.62 -4.52 8.56
N ILE A 68 -8.07 -5.02 7.41
CA ILE A 68 -8.05 -4.32 6.13
C ILE A 68 -9.27 -3.40 6.10
N GLN A 69 -9.06 -2.10 5.90
CA GLN A 69 -10.13 -1.11 5.93
C GLN A 69 -10.72 -0.86 4.54
N THR A 70 -9.93 -1.04 3.47
CA THR A 70 -10.45 -0.83 2.12
C THR A 70 -11.34 -2.01 1.72
N PRO A 71 -12.63 -1.76 1.40
CA PRO A 71 -13.61 -2.83 1.20
C PRO A 71 -13.23 -3.75 0.05
N ILE A 72 -12.65 -3.21 -1.02
CA ILE A 72 -12.31 -4.01 -2.20
C ILE A 72 -11.14 -4.97 -1.95
N TYR A 73 -10.18 -4.58 -1.12
CA TYR A 73 -9.07 -5.46 -0.72
C TYR A 73 -9.53 -6.49 0.32
N ALA A 74 -10.45 -6.12 1.20
CA ALA A 74 -11.07 -7.05 2.14
C ALA A 74 -11.88 -8.14 1.40
N ASP A 75 -12.69 -7.74 0.40
CA ASP A 75 -13.43 -8.67 -0.47
C ASP A 75 -12.48 -9.64 -1.18
N LEU A 76 -11.38 -9.13 -1.75
CA LEU A 76 -10.35 -9.95 -2.41
C LEU A 76 -9.68 -10.94 -1.44
N LEU A 77 -9.31 -10.50 -0.25
CA LEU A 77 -8.73 -11.36 0.78
C LEU A 77 -9.69 -12.46 1.23
N GLN A 78 -10.99 -12.14 1.36
CA GLN A 78 -12.01 -13.12 1.68
C GLN A 78 -12.13 -14.18 0.57
N LEU A 79 -12.13 -13.76 -0.70
CA LEU A 79 -12.14 -14.71 -1.82
C LEU A 79 -10.88 -15.58 -1.85
N CYS A 80 -9.71 -15.01 -1.58
CA CYS A 80 -8.47 -15.77 -1.47
C CYS A 80 -8.53 -16.79 -0.33
N ARG A 81 -9.14 -16.44 0.80
CA ARG A 81 -9.34 -17.35 1.92
C ARG A 81 -10.27 -18.50 1.56
N GLN A 82 -11.37 -18.22 0.85
CA GLN A 82 -12.31 -19.25 0.38
C GLN A 82 -11.63 -20.27 -0.55
N GLU A 83 -10.81 -19.81 -1.49
CA GLU A 83 -10.05 -20.72 -2.35
C GLU A 83 -9.14 -21.65 -1.52
N MET A 84 -8.47 -21.11 -0.49
CA MET A 84 -7.63 -21.91 0.41
C MET A 84 -8.41 -22.91 1.25
N GLU A 85 -9.60 -22.54 1.73
CA GLU A 85 -10.50 -23.43 2.46
C GLU A 85 -10.98 -24.59 1.56
N GLU A 86 -11.12 -24.35 0.26
CA GLU A 86 -11.45 -25.36 -0.75
C GLU A 86 -10.22 -26.18 -1.22
N GLY A 87 -9.05 -25.96 -0.61
CA GLY A 87 -7.82 -26.66 -0.93
C GLY A 87 -7.15 -26.22 -2.23
N ARG A 88 -7.51 -25.04 -2.75
CA ARG A 88 -6.91 -24.43 -3.95
C ARG A 88 -6.10 -23.20 -3.57
N TRP A 89 -5.07 -22.90 -4.36
CA TRP A 89 -4.32 -21.66 -4.19
C TRP A 89 -5.01 -20.52 -4.92
N PRO A 90 -5.10 -19.32 -4.32
CA PRO A 90 -5.60 -18.15 -5.02
C PRO A 90 -4.63 -17.79 -6.14
N GLU A 91 -5.11 -17.91 -7.38
CA GLU A 91 -4.34 -17.58 -8.58
C GLU A 91 -5.03 -16.45 -9.35
N VAL A 92 -4.22 -15.56 -9.93
CA VAL A 92 -4.67 -14.48 -10.81
C VAL A 92 -5.65 -14.96 -11.89
N ARG A 93 -5.39 -16.13 -12.48
CA ARG A 93 -6.21 -16.69 -13.58
C ARG A 93 -7.65 -16.96 -13.16
N THR A 94 -7.85 -17.40 -11.92
CA THR A 94 -9.18 -17.68 -11.35
C THR A 94 -9.96 -16.38 -11.19
N PHE A 95 -9.31 -15.33 -10.69
CA PHE A 95 -9.97 -14.06 -10.42
C PHE A 95 -10.18 -13.18 -11.67
N ILE A 96 -9.37 -13.34 -12.72
CA ILE A 96 -9.62 -12.68 -14.02
C ILE A 96 -10.97 -13.11 -14.62
N GLN A 97 -11.44 -14.33 -14.34
CA GLN A 97 -12.73 -14.84 -14.84
C GLN A 97 -13.89 -14.59 -13.87
N HIS A 98 -13.64 -13.90 -12.75
CA HIS A 98 -14.63 -13.68 -11.70
C HIS A 98 -15.83 -12.86 -12.21
N GLY A 99 -17.04 -13.12 -11.69
CA GLY A 99 -18.27 -12.47 -12.16
C GLY A 99 -18.32 -10.96 -11.93
N ARG A 100 -17.70 -10.47 -10.85
CA ARG A 100 -17.67 -9.03 -10.51
C ARG A 100 -16.57 -8.28 -11.30
N SER A 101 -16.95 -7.18 -11.94
CA SER A 101 -16.05 -6.41 -12.84
C SER A 101 -14.98 -5.58 -12.13
N ASP A 102 -15.30 -5.08 -10.95
CA ASP A 102 -14.39 -4.37 -10.04
C ASP A 102 -13.18 -5.24 -9.66
N ILE A 103 -13.43 -6.49 -9.28
CA ILE A 103 -12.39 -7.46 -8.89
C ILE A 103 -11.50 -7.80 -10.08
N ARG A 104 -12.09 -8.04 -11.26
CA ARG A 104 -11.30 -8.33 -12.49
C ARG A 104 -10.35 -7.19 -12.82
N MET A 105 -10.82 -5.95 -12.72
CA MET A 105 -10.02 -4.75 -13.02
C MET A 105 -8.83 -4.64 -12.07
N ILE A 106 -9.06 -4.79 -10.77
CA ILE A 106 -8.00 -4.71 -9.76
C ILE A 106 -7.01 -5.85 -9.90
N VAL A 107 -7.47 -7.08 -10.08
CA VAL A 107 -6.59 -8.24 -10.27
C VAL A 107 -5.70 -8.05 -11.50
N SER A 108 -6.25 -7.50 -12.58
CA SER A 108 -5.47 -7.17 -13.78
C SER A 108 -4.41 -6.10 -13.50
N ASP A 109 -4.76 -5.05 -12.74
CA ASP A 109 -3.81 -4.00 -12.35
C ASP A 109 -2.69 -4.56 -11.45
N LEU A 110 -3.04 -5.39 -10.46
CA LEU A 110 -2.10 -6.04 -9.55
C LEU A 110 -1.16 -7.03 -10.24
N ALA A 111 -1.65 -7.72 -11.28
CA ALA A 111 -0.87 -8.69 -12.03
C ALA A 111 0.06 -8.05 -13.08
N THR A 112 -0.10 -6.76 -13.36
CA THR A 112 0.71 -6.07 -14.35
C THR A 112 2.04 -5.66 -13.72
N GLU A 113 3.12 -6.29 -14.17
CA GLU A 113 4.48 -5.95 -13.75
C GLU A 113 4.86 -4.60 -14.38
N LYS A 114 5.03 -3.54 -13.55
CA LYS A 114 5.24 -2.17 -14.06
C LYS A 114 6.60 -1.96 -14.75
N TYR A 115 7.59 -2.83 -14.52
CA TYR A 115 8.96 -2.63 -15.00
C TYR A 115 9.61 -3.95 -15.42
N GLU A 116 9.76 -4.19 -16.73
CA GLU A 116 10.62 -5.26 -17.23
C GLU A 116 12.07 -4.79 -17.33
N LEU A 117 13.00 -5.52 -16.70
CA LEU A 117 14.43 -5.28 -16.85
C LEU A 117 14.87 -5.61 -18.27
N SER A 118 15.63 -4.70 -18.90
CA SER A 118 16.20 -4.96 -20.22
C SER A 118 17.08 -6.22 -20.19
N PRO A 119 16.90 -7.17 -21.14
CA PRO A 119 17.64 -8.44 -21.17
C PRO A 119 19.17 -8.25 -21.27
N ASN A 120 19.63 -7.09 -21.75
CA ASN A 120 21.06 -6.73 -21.87
C ASN A 120 21.79 -6.55 -20.53
N TRP A 121 21.07 -6.47 -19.41
CA TRP A 121 21.70 -6.38 -18.08
C TRP A 121 22.41 -7.67 -17.69
N SER A 122 21.84 -8.82 -18.06
CA SER A 122 22.45 -10.14 -17.81
C SER A 122 23.79 -10.31 -18.55
N THR A 123 23.94 -9.65 -19.70
CA THR A 123 25.18 -9.65 -20.51
C THR A 123 26.34 -8.94 -19.82
N HIS A 124 26.06 -8.02 -18.89
CA HIS A 124 27.07 -7.24 -18.16
C HIS A 124 27.50 -7.87 -16.83
N GLN A 125 27.14 -9.13 -16.56
CA GLN A 125 27.41 -9.83 -15.29
C GLN A 125 26.84 -9.14 -14.03
N ILE A 126 25.87 -8.26 -14.20
CA ILE A 126 25.17 -7.61 -13.09
C ILE A 126 23.97 -8.50 -12.72
N TYR A 127 24.07 -9.21 -11.60
CA TYR A 127 22.94 -9.96 -11.06
C TYR A 127 22.03 -9.02 -10.27
N VAL A 128 20.79 -8.87 -10.76
CA VAL A 128 19.73 -8.16 -10.05
C VAL A 128 18.85 -9.23 -9.39
N PRO A 129 18.76 -9.25 -8.05
CA PRO A 129 17.88 -10.19 -7.36
C PRO A 129 16.44 -9.93 -7.79
N ARG A 130 15.72 -11.00 -8.12
CA ARG A 130 14.31 -10.92 -8.48
C ARG A 130 13.47 -10.83 -7.22
N GLU A 131 12.23 -10.36 -7.36
CA GLU A 131 11.27 -10.35 -6.25
C GLU A 131 11.09 -11.76 -5.64
N VAL A 132 11.09 -12.80 -6.47
CA VAL A 132 11.03 -14.21 -6.03
C VAL A 132 12.20 -14.62 -5.14
N ASP A 133 13.38 -14.01 -5.30
CA ASP A 133 14.57 -14.30 -4.51
C ASP A 133 14.51 -13.67 -3.11
N GLN A 134 13.61 -12.69 -2.91
CA GLN A 134 13.47 -11.89 -1.69
C GLN A 134 12.03 -11.91 -1.14
N LEU A 135 11.25 -12.96 -1.45
CA LEU A 135 9.83 -13.04 -1.05
C LEU A 135 9.61 -12.89 0.44
N GLN A 136 10.47 -13.49 1.27
CA GLN A 136 10.37 -13.38 2.73
C GLN A 136 10.49 -11.93 3.16
N GLN A 137 11.53 -11.24 2.70
CA GLN A 137 11.74 -9.84 3.00
C GLN A 137 10.61 -8.95 2.43
N ALA A 138 10.07 -9.28 1.25
CA ALA A 138 8.94 -8.56 0.67
C ALA A 138 7.68 -8.69 1.53
N CYS A 139 7.35 -9.91 1.96
CA CYS A 139 6.20 -10.18 2.83
C CYS A 139 6.36 -9.48 4.19
N ASP A 140 7.52 -9.62 4.83
CA ASP A 140 7.81 -8.99 6.11
C ASP A 140 7.66 -7.47 6.02
N ASN A 141 8.25 -6.85 5.00
CA ASN A 141 8.15 -5.41 4.80
C ASN A 141 6.71 -4.95 4.52
N ALA A 142 5.94 -5.70 3.73
CA ALA A 142 4.56 -5.35 3.41
C ALA A 142 3.70 -5.33 4.68
N ILE A 143 3.83 -6.36 5.51
CA ILE A 143 3.10 -6.50 6.78
C ILE A 143 3.54 -5.43 7.79
N LEU A 144 4.85 -5.25 7.96
CA LEU A 144 5.38 -4.23 8.87
C LEU A 144 4.94 -2.81 8.48
N ARG A 145 4.89 -2.50 7.18
CA ARG A 145 4.38 -1.22 6.68
C ARG A 145 2.89 -1.06 6.95
N LEU A 146 2.08 -2.09 6.69
CA LEU A 146 0.65 -2.06 6.99
C LEU A 146 0.41 -1.81 8.49
N ASN A 147 1.11 -2.54 9.36
CA ASN A 147 1.04 -2.38 10.81
C ASN A 147 1.45 -0.98 11.25
N LYS A 148 2.54 -0.44 10.68
CA LYS A 148 3.00 0.92 10.97
C LYS A 148 1.94 1.96 10.61
N VAL A 149 1.33 1.86 9.43
CA VAL A 149 0.27 2.80 9.01
C VAL A 149 -0.94 2.71 9.94
N ASN A 150 -1.33 1.50 10.36
CA ASN A 150 -2.41 1.30 11.32
C ASN A 150 -2.12 1.93 12.69
N VAL A 151 -0.90 1.75 13.21
CA VAL A 151 -0.45 2.40 14.46
C VAL A 151 -0.44 3.92 14.33
N GLN A 152 0.04 4.46 13.20
CA GLN A 152 0.05 5.90 12.95
C GLN A 152 -1.35 6.49 12.87
N ARG A 153 -2.28 5.77 12.26
CA ARG A 153 -3.69 6.17 12.21
C ARG A 153 -4.31 6.18 13.62
N GLU A 154 -4.15 5.11 14.39
CA GLU A 154 -4.67 5.06 15.76
C GLU A 154 -4.06 6.17 16.62
N LEU A 155 -2.76 6.42 16.48
CA LEU A 155 -2.08 7.53 17.15
C LEU A 155 -2.68 8.89 16.75
N SER A 156 -2.97 9.11 15.47
CA SER A 156 -3.60 10.34 15.00
C SER A 156 -5.01 10.54 15.58
N ILE A 157 -5.80 9.47 15.70
CA ILE A 157 -7.14 9.49 16.31
C ILE A 157 -7.03 9.86 17.79
N ARG A 158 -6.10 9.24 18.53
CA ARG A 158 -5.90 9.52 19.96
C ARG A 158 -5.38 10.94 20.20
N LEU A 159 -4.49 11.45 19.34
CA LEU A 159 -4.03 12.83 19.39
C LEU A 159 -5.16 13.83 19.10
N GLU A 160 -6.05 13.52 18.16
CA GLU A 160 -7.22 14.36 17.90
C GLU A 160 -8.17 14.34 19.09
N ALA A 161 -8.38 13.17 19.71
CA ALA A 161 -9.20 13.05 20.90
C ALA A 161 -8.75 14.02 22.01
N LEU A 162 -7.44 14.19 22.23
CA LEU A 162 -6.88 15.13 23.22
C LEU A 162 -7.29 16.60 23.01
N ARG A 163 -7.76 16.98 21.81
CA ARG A 163 -8.25 18.34 21.55
C ARG A 163 -9.62 18.60 22.17
N HIS A 164 -10.35 17.54 22.51
CA HIS A 164 -11.65 17.63 23.13
C HIS A 164 -11.54 17.53 24.65
N PRO A 165 -12.40 18.26 25.41
CA PRO A 165 -12.41 18.17 26.86
C PRO A 165 -12.82 16.75 27.29
N MET A 166 -12.08 16.22 28.25
CA MET A 166 -12.25 14.86 28.77
C MET A 166 -11.93 14.84 30.26
N ASP A 167 -12.46 13.84 30.97
CA ASP A 167 -12.24 13.69 32.41
C ASP A 167 -10.77 13.36 32.72
N GLU A 168 -10.32 13.69 33.93
CA GLU A 168 -8.92 13.53 34.34
C GLU A 168 -8.42 12.08 34.22
N LEU A 169 -9.27 11.10 34.56
CA LEU A 169 -8.94 9.68 34.41
C LEU A 169 -8.80 9.27 32.93
N ALA A 170 -9.74 9.69 32.08
CA ALA A 170 -9.71 9.40 30.64
C ALA A 170 -8.52 10.07 29.94
N LEU A 171 -8.12 11.26 30.39
CA LEU A 171 -6.92 11.95 29.91
C LEU A 171 -5.66 11.13 30.19
N LEU A 172 -5.49 10.66 31.44
CA LEU A 172 -4.31 9.87 31.83
C LEU A 172 -4.22 8.55 31.05
N GLU A 173 -5.33 7.85 30.86
CA GLU A 173 -5.40 6.63 30.05
C GLU A 173 -5.03 6.91 28.58
N THR A 174 -5.57 7.99 28.01
CA THR A 174 -5.29 8.37 26.62
C THR A 174 -3.82 8.72 26.42
N LEU A 175 -3.20 9.47 27.34
CA LEU A 175 -1.78 9.79 27.30
C LEU A 175 -0.90 8.55 27.42
N HIS A 176 -1.26 7.60 28.30
CA HIS A 176 -0.54 6.34 28.44
C HIS A 176 -0.59 5.54 27.12
N THR A 177 -1.77 5.42 26.51
CA THR A 177 -1.95 4.74 25.23
C THR A 177 -1.16 5.41 24.10
N ILE A 178 -1.18 6.74 24.00
CA ILE A 178 -0.38 7.48 23.00
C ILE A 178 1.11 7.20 23.16
N LYS A 179 1.60 7.16 24.40
CA LYS A 179 3.01 6.82 24.67
C LYS A 179 3.35 5.41 24.19
N LEU A 180 2.46 4.44 24.43
CA LEU A 180 2.65 3.06 23.96
C LEU A 180 2.65 2.98 22.43
N LEU A 181 1.66 3.60 21.77
CA LEU A 181 1.55 3.62 20.31
C LEU A 181 2.77 4.27 19.65
N LYS A 182 3.29 5.35 20.24
CA LYS A 182 4.49 6.02 19.71
C LYS A 182 5.73 5.14 19.82
N LYS A 183 5.88 4.42 20.94
CA LYS A 183 6.95 3.44 21.08
C LYS A 183 6.85 2.34 20.02
N MET A 184 5.66 1.83 19.77
CA MET A 184 5.42 0.83 18.72
C MET A 184 5.74 1.39 17.32
N ASP A 185 5.38 2.64 17.02
CA ASP A 185 5.71 3.28 15.73
C ASP A 185 7.23 3.39 15.51
N ASP A 186 7.97 3.76 16.55
CA ASP A 186 9.43 3.84 16.53
C ASP A 186 10.05 2.45 16.34
N ASP A 187 9.57 1.44 17.08
CA ASP A 187 10.02 0.05 16.97
C ASP A 187 9.78 -0.53 15.56
N LEU A 188 8.59 -0.29 14.99
CA LEU A 188 8.26 -0.67 13.61
C LEU A 188 9.15 0.07 12.59
N GLY A 189 9.42 1.35 12.82
CA GLY A 189 10.30 2.15 11.97
C GLY A 189 11.75 1.67 11.97
N ASN A 190 12.23 1.18 13.12
CA ASN A 190 13.55 0.57 13.27
C ASN A 190 13.65 -0.77 12.54
N MET A 191 12.64 -1.64 12.66
CA MET A 191 12.60 -2.92 11.94
C MET A 191 12.58 -2.73 10.42
N LEU A 192 11.88 -1.70 9.94
CA LEU A 192 11.84 -1.33 8.52
C LEU A 192 13.12 -0.62 8.03
N GLY A 193 14.05 -0.27 8.92
CA GLY A 193 15.27 0.47 8.58
C GLY A 193 15.04 1.91 8.10
N THR A 194 13.83 2.45 8.30
CA THR A 194 13.44 3.81 7.87
C THR A 194 13.86 4.92 8.83
N VAL A 195 14.17 4.59 10.09
CA VAL A 195 14.52 5.59 11.11
C VAL A 195 16.04 5.81 11.12
N ILE A 196 16.47 7.03 10.77
CA ILE A 196 17.85 7.47 10.95
C ILE A 196 17.93 8.16 12.33
N PRO A 197 18.74 7.65 13.28
CA PRO A 197 18.89 8.30 14.57
C PRO A 197 19.50 9.69 14.38
N ARG A 198 18.82 10.71 14.92
CA ARG A 198 19.34 12.10 14.96
C ARG A 198 20.51 12.13 15.95
N GLY A 199 21.70 11.79 15.48
CA GLY A 199 22.93 11.66 16.28
C GLY A 199 24.06 10.92 15.57
N ALA A 200 23.79 10.31 14.41
CA ALA A 200 24.82 9.78 13.52
C ALA A 200 25.36 10.86 12.57
N MET A 201 26.05 11.87 13.12
CA MET A 201 26.98 12.74 12.39
C MET A 201 27.96 13.37 13.38
#